data_AF-A0A6A7KB20-F1
#
_entry.id   AF-A0A6A7KB20-F1
#
_cell.length_a   1.000
_cell.length_b   1.000
_cell.length_c   1.000
_cell.angle_alpha   90.00
_cell.angle_beta   90.00
_cell.angle_gamma   90.00
#
_symmetry.space_group_name_H-M   'P 1'
#
loop_
_entity.id
_entity.type
_entity.pdbx_description
1 polymer ?
#
loop_
_entity_poly.entity_id
_entity_poly.type
_entity_poly.pdbx_seq_one_letter_code
_entity_poly.pdbx_strand_id
1 'polypeptide(L)'
;MKLNKINEIITLTNDKFEVHIQKKIFGGYIFKKYVLNSPFDLLETREVRLDISEDEAIDLGKEILNKIYKTNNLFSNFNVLTN
;
A
#
# COMPACT_ATOMS: atom_id res chain seq x y z
N MET A 1 11.16 8.15 7.40
CA MET A 1 9.79 8.23 6.84
C MET A 1 9.53 9.65 6.39
N LYS A 2 8.96 9.84 5.20
CA LYS A 2 8.47 11.14 4.72
C LYS A 2 6.96 11.07 4.58
N LEU A 3 6.28 12.16 4.91
CA LEU A 3 4.84 12.33 4.73
C LEU A 3 4.65 13.50 3.77
N ASN A 4 3.83 13.30 2.75
CA ASN A 4 3.43 14.34 1.81
C ASN A 4 1.92 14.31 1.63
N LYS A 5 1.28 15.46 1.47
CA LYS A 5 -0.16 15.56 1.21
C LYS A 5 -0.36 16.41 -0.04
N ILE A 6 -0.92 15.81 -1.09
CA ILE A 6 -1.26 16.49 -2.34
C ILE A 6 -2.72 16.20 -2.64
N ASN A 7 -3.50 17.27 -2.84
CA ASN A 7 -4.96 17.21 -2.94
C ASN A 7 -5.56 16.52 -1.70
N GLU A 8 -6.09 15.31 -1.86
CA GLU A 8 -6.69 14.50 -0.79
C GLU A 8 -5.97 13.15 -0.59
N ILE A 9 -4.76 13.03 -1.15
CA ILE A 9 -3.93 11.84 -1.01
C ILE A 9 -2.79 12.16 -0.07
N ILE A 10 -2.67 11.35 0.98
CA ILE A 10 -1.52 11.35 1.87
C ILE A 10 -0.59 10.23 1.42
N THR A 11 0.64 10.57 1.09
CA THR A 11 1.68 9.63 0.72
C THR A 11 2.68 9.50 1.85
N LEU A 12 2.84 8.27 2.34
CA LEU A 12 3.88 7.89 3.30
C LEU A 12 4.99 7.14 2.56
N THR A 13 6.24 7.53 2.76
CA THR A 13 7.38 6.94 2.05
C THR A 13 8.49 6.54 3.02
N ASN A 14 9.09 5.37 2.80
CA ASN A 14 10.36 4.95 3.38
C ASN A 14 11.37 4.63 2.26
N ASP A 15 12.49 3.99 2.59
CA ASP A 15 13.58 3.75 1.62
C ASP A 15 13.23 2.73 0.52
N LYS A 16 12.15 1.96 0.69
CA LYS A 16 11.79 0.83 -0.19
C LYS A 16 10.37 0.88 -0.72
N PHE A 17 9.46 1.53 0.00
CA PHE A 17 8.03 1.47 -0.25
C PHE A 17 7.40 2.85 -0.12
N GLU A 18 6.25 2.98 -0.75
CA GLU A 18 5.32 4.09 -0.55
C GLU A 18 3.91 3.56 -0.27
N VAL A 19 3.15 4.29 0.53
CA VAL A 19 1.74 4.02 0.83
C VAL A 19 0.93 5.25 0.51
N HIS A 20 -0.06 5.09 -0.36
CA HIS A 20 -1.06 6.11 -0.68
C HIS A 20 -2.30 5.88 0.17
N ILE A 21 -2.68 6.89 0.92
CA ILE A 21 -3.89 6.92 1.75
C ILE A 21 -4.85 7.90 1.08
N GLN A 22 -6.01 7.39 0.66
CA GLN A 22 -7.04 8.17 -0.01
C GLN A 22 -8.34 8.08 0.79
N LYS A 23 -8.90 9.24 1.16
CA LYS A 23 -10.22 9.30 1.80
C LYS A 23 -11.31 8.94 0.78
N LYS A 24 -12.31 8.18 1.22
CA LYS A 24 -13.48 7.85 0.40
C LYS A 24 -14.59 8.88 0.60
N ILE A 25 -15.37 9.11 -0.44
CA ILE A 25 -16.50 10.06 -0.44
C ILE A 25 -17.53 9.72 0.66
N PHE A 26 -17.83 8.43 0.86
CA PHE A 26 -18.83 7.96 1.83
C PHE A 26 -18.23 7.54 3.18
N GLY A 27 -17.07 8.08 3.55
CA GLY A 27 -16.36 7.73 4.77
C GLY A 27 -15.39 6.55 4.61
N GLY A 28 -14.38 6.54 5.48
CA GLY A 28 -13.28 5.58 5.45
C GLY A 28 -12.18 5.90 4.44
N TYR A 29 -11.26 4.95 4.26
CA TYR A 29 -10.00 5.15 3.53
C TYR A 29 -9.61 3.94 2.68
N ILE A 30 -8.91 4.22 1.59
CA ILE A 30 -8.22 3.22 0.77
C ILE A 30 -6.72 3.42 0.96
N PHE A 31 -6.03 2.31 1.22
CA PHE A 31 -4.59 2.24 1.35
C PHE A 31 -4.04 1.42 0.19
N LYS A 32 -3.04 1.95 -0.51
CA LYS A 32 -2.33 1.22 -1.57
C LYS A 32 -0.83 1.29 -1.30
N LYS A 33 -0.19 0.13 -1.20
CA LYS A 33 1.26 0.01 -0.98
C LYS A 33 1.97 -0.34 -2.28
N TYR A 34 3.03 0.40 -2.59
CA TYR A 34 3.85 0.19 -3.78
C TYR A 34 5.33 0.02 -3.42
N VAL A 35 6.11 -0.52 -4.36
CA VAL A 35 7.57 -0.35 -4.36
C VAL A 35 7.89 1.11 -4.71
N LEU A 36 8.82 1.71 -3.95
CA LEU A 36 9.21 3.11 -4.15
C LEU A 36 9.71 3.33 -5.59
N ASN A 37 9.28 4.44 -6.21
CA ASN A 37 9.59 4.81 -7.60
C ASN A 37 9.08 3.80 -8.66
N SER A 38 8.20 2.87 -8.30
CA SER A 38 7.57 1.94 -9.22
C SER A 38 6.05 2.00 -9.09
N PRO A 39 5.38 2.94 -9.80
CA PRO A 39 3.95 3.19 -9.62
C PRO A 39 3.05 2.03 -10.06
N PHE A 40 3.59 1.04 -10.78
CA PHE A 40 2.86 -0.15 -11.22
C PHE A 40 3.09 -1.37 -10.31
N ASP A 41 4.11 -1.34 -9.43
CA ASP A 41 4.42 -2.43 -8.52
C ASP A 41 3.60 -2.33 -7.24
N LEU A 42 2.28 -2.53 -7.39
CA LEU A 42 1.34 -2.60 -6.28
C LEU A 42 1.53 -3.90 -5.49
N LEU A 43 1.81 -3.78 -4.19
CA LEU A 43 2.02 -4.90 -3.27
C LEU A 43 0.76 -5.27 -2.48
N GLU A 44 -0.03 -4.27 -2.10
CA GLU A 44 -1.24 -4.45 -1.29
C GLU A 44 -2.24 -3.34 -1.56
N THR A 45 -3.53 -3.68 -1.55
CA THR A 45 -4.62 -2.72 -1.36
C THR A 45 -5.44 -3.13 -0.13
N ARG A 46 -5.72 -2.17 0.75
CA ARG A 46 -6.57 -2.36 1.93
C ARG A 46 -7.66 -1.28 1.95
N GLU A 47 -8.88 -1.69 2.25
CA GLU A 47 -10.02 -0.78 2.39
C GLU A 47 -10.48 -0.77 3.86
N VAL A 48 -10.60 0.42 4.44
CA VAL A 48 -11.23 0.64 5.74
C VAL A 48 -12.55 1.36 5.49
N ARG A 49 -13.65 0.75 5.93
CA ARG A 49 -15.00 1.28 5.76
C ARG A 49 -15.51 2.06 6.96
N LEU A 50 -14.80 1.99 8.08
CA LEU A 50 -15.08 2.78 9.27
C LEU A 50 -14.62 4.22 9.04
N ASP A 51 -15.42 5.18 9.53
CA ASP A 51 -15.04 6.58 9.51
C ASP A 51 -14.07 6.85 10.66
N ILE A 52 -12.77 6.69 10.35
CA ILE A 52 -11.67 6.96 11.28
C ILE A 52 -11.11 8.37 11.04
N SER A 53 -10.43 8.91 12.03
CA SER A 53 -9.71 10.18 11.89
C SER A 53 -8.56 10.08 10.89
N GLU A 54 -8.10 11.23 10.37
CA GLU A 54 -6.92 11.28 9.50
C GLU A 54 -5.66 10.76 10.22
N ASP A 55 -5.51 11.06 11.51
CA ASP A 55 -4.39 10.58 12.33
C ASP A 55 -4.38 9.06 12.47
N GLU A 56 -5.55 8.44 12.73
CA GLU A 56 -5.69 6.98 12.75
C GLU A 56 -5.40 6.37 11.38
N ALA A 57 -5.82 7.02 10.30
CA ALA A 57 -5.51 6.57 8.95
C ALA A 57 -4.00 6.64 8.68
N ILE A 58 -3.33 7.72 9.11
CA ILE A 58 -1.87 7.86 8.99
C ILE A 58 -1.16 6.75 9.79
N ASP A 59 -1.60 6.46 11.00
CA ASP A 59 -1.00 5.41 11.83
C ASP A 59 -1.16 4.03 11.22
N LEU A 60 -2.34 3.69 10.71
CA LEU A 60 -2.54 2.46 9.94
C LEU A 60 -1.67 2.43 8.66
N GLY A 61 -1.52 3.57 7.99
CA GLY A 61 -0.64 3.73 6.85
C GLY A 61 0.83 3.43 7.19
N LYS A 62 1.31 3.85 8.38
CA LYS A 62 2.66 3.54 8.87
C LYS A 62 2.84 2.05 9.11
N GLU A 63 1.85 1.38 9.68
CA GLU A 63 1.87 -0.08 9.86
C GLU A 63 1.98 -0.81 8.52
N ILE A 64 1.17 -0.41 7.54
CA ILE A 64 1.20 -0.96 6.18
C ILE A 64 2.57 -0.70 5.53
N LEU A 65 3.11 0.51 5.65
CA LEU A 65 4.40 0.90 5.10
C LEU A 65 5.54 0.00 5.61
N ASN A 66 5.54 -0.30 6.91
CA ASN A 66 6.57 -1.10 7.56
C ASN A 66 6.39 -2.61 7.40
N LYS A 67 5.23 -3.09 6.95
CA LYS A 67 4.97 -4.52 6.76
C LYS A 67 5.81 -5.11 5.62
N ILE A 68 6.71 -6.04 5.95
CA ILE A 68 7.54 -6.73 4.95
C ILE A 68 6.86 -8.04 4.55
N TYR A 69 6.58 -8.20 3.26
CA TYR A 69 6.03 -9.43 2.70
C TYR A 69 7.17 -10.38 2.32
N LYS A 70 7.15 -11.61 2.85
CA LYS A 70 8.01 -12.68 2.35
C LYS A 70 7.36 -13.24 1.08
N THR A 71 8.11 -13.32 -0.02
CA THR A 71 7.64 -14.05 -1.19
C THR A 71 7.76 -15.54 -0.87
N ASN A 72 6.68 -16.29 -1.05
CA ASN A 72 6.82 -17.73 -1.21
C ASN A 72 7.32 -17.90 -2.65
N ASN A 73 8.63 -18.02 -2.85
CA ASN A 73 9.21 -18.42 -4.13
C ASN A 73 8.78 -19.87 -4.43
N LEU A 74 7.53 -20.07 -4.84
CA LEU A 74 6.99 -21.32 -5.33
C LEU A 74 6.81 -21.28 -6.85
N PHE A 75 7.70 -20.56 -7.55
CA PHE A 75 7.84 -20.67 -9.01
C PHE A 75 8.87 -21.74 -9.41
N SER A 76 9.24 -22.65 -8.49
CA SER A 76 9.92 -23.88 -8.86
C SER A 76 8.91 -24.80 -9.55
N ASN A 77 8.99 -24.92 -10.88
CA ASN A 77 8.35 -25.93 -11.73
C ASN A 77 6.99 -25.61 -12.35
N PHE A 78 6.80 -24.42 -12.92
CA PHE A 78 5.89 -24.34 -14.07
C PHE A 78 6.60 -24.90 -15.29
N ASN A 79 6.60 -26.23 -15.44
CA ASN A 79 6.85 -26.86 -16.73
C ASN A 79 5.70 -26.43 -17.65
N VAL A 80 5.93 -25.35 -18.40
CA VAL A 80 5.09 -25.01 -19.54
C VAL A 80 5.17 -26.20 -20.48
N LEU A 81 4.12 -27.03 -20.50
CA LEU A 81 3.98 -28.09 -21.48
C LEU A 81 3.76 -27.41 -22.83
N THR A 82 4.83 -27.28 -23.61
CA THR A 82 4.69 -27.08 -25.06
C THR A 82 4.29 -28.42 -25.66
N ASN A 83 3.04 -28.52 -26.12
CA ASN A 83 2.60 -29.43 -27.19
C ASN A 83 1.32 -28.86 -27.80
#